data_AF-A0A526WDH3-F1
#
_entry.id   AF-A0A526WDH3-F1
#
_cell.length_a   1.000
_cell.length_b   1.000
_cell.length_c   1.000
_cell.angle_alpha   90.00
_cell.angle_beta   90.00
_cell.angle_gamma   90.00
#
_symmetry.space_group_name_H-M   'P 1'
#
loop_
_entity.id
_entity.type
_entity.pdbx_description
1 polymer ?
#
loop_
_entity_poly.entity_id
_entity_poly.type
_entity_poly.pdbx_seq_one_letter_code
_entity_poly.pdbx_strand_id
1 'polypeptide(L)'
;MPSALEQLAQSVKERRAILFVGAGVSMSVGLPSWEKLIEHMVDELGLDRDVVDRPESSYQALAEYYRLKHGSLGPLRSWMDREWSVSRQKVKGSAIHKLIVSLDFPIIYTTNYDRNLEVAFEVHDRAFVKVANAKDIPKVNGEVTQIIKYHGDFDDDASLVLAESDYFERLSFESPLDVKFRADALGRTVLFIGYSMSDMNIRLLLYRLWETWRRSGYEKNRPKSFVFMPQPSVVQQAVLGRWGIDMLTDEADRPEDALVAFLSKLKDAIDQA
;
A
#
# COMPACT_ATOMS: atom_id res chain seq x y z
N MET A 1 4.80 -29.46 7.83
CA MET A 1 5.14 -28.34 6.93
C MET A 1 5.03 -27.07 7.75
N PRO A 2 5.94 -26.10 7.61
CA PRO A 2 5.87 -24.85 8.38
C PRO A 2 4.55 -24.12 8.12
N SER A 3 4.02 -23.43 9.12
CA SER A 3 2.79 -22.63 9.00
C SER A 3 2.98 -21.46 8.02
N ALA A 4 1.89 -20.84 7.57
CA ALA A 4 1.96 -19.65 6.71
C ALA A 4 2.73 -18.50 7.40
N LEU A 5 2.52 -18.32 8.71
CA LEU A 5 3.24 -17.32 9.51
C LEU A 5 4.74 -17.63 9.60
N GLU A 6 5.13 -18.89 9.81
CA GLU A 6 6.54 -19.30 9.86
C GLU A 6 7.24 -19.09 8.51
N GLN A 7 6.57 -19.39 7.38
CA GLN A 7 7.11 -19.15 6.04
C GLN A 7 7.32 -17.65 5.77
N LEU A 8 6.38 -16.82 6.20
CA LEU A 8 6.51 -15.37 6.13
C LEU A 8 7.66 -14.87 7.02
N ALA A 9 7.71 -15.30 8.28
CA ALA A 9 8.76 -14.93 9.24
C ALA A 9 10.16 -15.26 8.69
N GLN A 10 10.34 -16.46 8.15
CA GLN A 10 11.60 -16.86 7.51
C GLN A 10 11.97 -15.93 6.35
N SER A 11 10.99 -15.56 5.51
CA SER A 11 11.23 -14.67 4.37
C SER A 11 11.60 -13.25 4.79
N VAL A 12 11.03 -12.76 5.90
CA VAL A 12 11.41 -11.47 6.50
C VAL A 12 12.81 -11.54 7.08
N LYS A 13 13.12 -12.58 7.87
CA LYS A 13 14.45 -12.80 8.47
C LYS A 13 15.57 -12.86 7.42
N GLU A 14 15.32 -13.53 6.30
CA GLU A 14 16.26 -13.61 5.17
C GLU A 14 16.34 -12.33 4.33
N ARG A 15 15.58 -11.27 4.68
CA ARG A 15 15.45 -10.03 3.90
C ARG A 15 15.02 -10.30 2.46
N ARG A 16 14.12 -11.27 2.26
CA ARG A 16 13.50 -11.62 0.96
C ARG A 16 11.99 -11.36 0.92
N ALA A 17 11.48 -10.60 1.88
CA ALA A 17 10.09 -10.16 1.92
C ALA A 17 9.96 -8.67 1.59
N ILE A 18 8.84 -8.33 0.97
CA ILE A 18 8.39 -6.97 0.66
C ILE A 18 7.17 -6.71 1.53
N LEU A 19 7.12 -5.56 2.17
CA LEU A 19 5.90 -5.08 2.83
C LEU A 19 5.14 -4.17 1.87
N PHE A 20 3.84 -4.38 1.73
CA PHE A 20 2.95 -3.53 0.97
C PHE A 20 1.90 -2.92 1.91
N VAL A 21 1.95 -1.61 2.09
CA VAL A 21 1.16 -0.87 3.09
C VAL A 21 0.07 -0.05 2.40
N GLY A 22 -1.18 -0.34 2.72
CA GLY A 22 -2.33 0.43 2.26
C GLY A 22 -2.82 1.48 3.24
N ALA A 23 -3.90 2.17 2.84
CA ALA A 23 -4.49 3.28 3.60
C ALA A 23 -4.97 2.88 5.00
N GLY A 24 -5.26 1.59 5.23
CA GLY A 24 -5.66 1.08 6.54
C GLY A 24 -4.66 1.33 7.66
N VAL A 25 -3.36 1.35 7.36
CA VAL A 25 -2.32 1.70 8.35
C VAL A 25 -2.36 3.19 8.69
N SER A 26 -2.53 4.02 7.67
CA SER A 26 -2.63 5.48 7.77
C SER A 26 -3.92 5.93 8.49
N MET A 27 -5.02 5.20 8.35
CA MET A 27 -6.26 5.48 9.10
C MET A 27 -6.11 5.26 10.61
N SER A 28 -5.24 4.34 11.06
CA SER A 28 -4.98 4.12 12.50
C SER A 28 -4.39 5.34 13.22
N VAL A 29 -3.73 6.23 12.47
CA VAL A 29 -3.21 7.50 12.99
C VAL A 29 -4.15 8.67 12.70
N GLY A 30 -5.41 8.39 12.35
CA GLY A 30 -6.51 9.35 12.26
C GLY A 30 -6.48 10.26 11.04
N LEU A 31 -5.92 9.80 9.92
CA LEU A 31 -6.00 10.52 8.65
C LEU A 31 -7.45 10.59 8.14
N PRO A 32 -7.88 11.72 7.53
CA PRO A 32 -9.19 11.84 6.89
C PRO A 32 -9.54 10.63 6.00
N SER A 33 -10.79 10.18 6.06
CA SER A 33 -11.30 9.13 5.18
C SER A 33 -11.41 9.63 3.73
N TRP A 34 -11.49 8.70 2.78
CA TRP A 34 -11.82 9.02 1.39
C TRP A 34 -13.15 9.78 1.25
N GLU A 35 -14.09 9.56 2.16
CA GLU A 35 -15.35 10.31 2.22
C GLU A 35 -15.10 11.82 2.42
N LYS A 36 -14.18 12.21 3.29
CA LYS A 36 -13.85 13.63 3.50
C LYS A 36 -13.23 14.28 2.26
N LEU A 37 -12.44 13.53 1.50
CA LEU A 37 -11.90 14.01 0.22
C LEU A 37 -13.04 14.25 -0.78
N ILE A 38 -14.00 13.30 -0.85
CA ILE A 38 -15.17 13.42 -1.71
C ILE A 38 -16.01 14.64 -1.32
N GLU A 39 -16.30 14.81 -0.03
CA GLU A 39 -17.04 15.98 0.48
C GLU A 39 -16.35 17.29 0.09
N HIS A 40 -15.03 17.38 0.27
CA HIS A 40 -14.27 18.56 -0.11
C HIS A 40 -14.35 18.86 -1.62
N MET A 41 -14.23 17.84 -2.47
CA MET A 41 -14.37 18.01 -3.92
C MET A 41 -15.78 18.49 -4.31
N VAL A 42 -16.83 17.90 -3.73
CA VAL A 42 -18.22 18.30 -3.96
C VAL A 42 -18.44 19.76 -3.60
N ASP A 43 -17.95 20.17 -2.43
CA ASP A 43 -18.10 21.54 -1.91
C ASP A 43 -17.35 22.55 -2.80
N GLU A 44 -16.10 22.27 -3.19
CA GLU A 44 -15.33 23.18 -4.07
C GLU A 44 -15.92 23.28 -5.47
N LEU A 45 -16.51 22.19 -5.98
CA LEU A 45 -17.14 22.16 -7.29
C LEU A 45 -18.57 22.73 -7.30
N GLY A 46 -19.13 23.04 -6.13
CA GLY A 46 -20.51 23.51 -5.97
C GLY A 46 -21.53 22.49 -6.46
N LEU A 47 -21.24 21.19 -6.28
CA LEU A 47 -22.13 20.09 -6.66
C LEU A 47 -23.08 19.74 -5.51
N ASP A 48 -24.25 19.22 -5.85
CA ASP A 48 -25.14 18.62 -4.87
C ASP A 48 -24.62 17.24 -4.44
N ARG A 49 -24.83 16.88 -3.17
CA ARG A 49 -24.35 15.59 -2.62
C ARG A 49 -24.98 14.38 -3.30
N ASP A 50 -26.17 14.54 -3.89
CA ASP A 50 -26.86 13.47 -4.63
C ASP A 50 -26.03 12.97 -5.82
N VAL A 51 -25.11 13.79 -6.34
CA VAL A 51 -24.21 13.40 -7.43
C VAL A 51 -23.31 12.25 -7.00
N VAL A 52 -22.90 12.18 -5.73
CA VAL A 52 -22.02 11.12 -5.21
C VAL A 52 -22.76 9.80 -4.99
N ASP A 53 -24.05 9.87 -4.68
CA ASP A 53 -24.87 8.68 -4.39
C ASP A 53 -25.29 7.93 -5.66
N ARG A 54 -24.96 8.46 -6.85
CA ARG A 54 -25.29 7.82 -8.12
C ARG A 54 -24.34 6.65 -8.42
N PRO A 55 -24.85 5.51 -8.93
CA PRO A 55 -24.02 4.34 -9.24
C PRO A 55 -22.85 4.61 -10.19
N GLU A 56 -22.99 5.60 -11.08
CA GLU A 56 -21.98 6.03 -12.04
C GLU A 56 -20.87 6.92 -11.43
N SER A 57 -21.06 7.43 -10.22
CA SER A 57 -20.14 8.37 -9.59
C SER A 57 -19.08 7.67 -8.77
N SER A 58 -17.92 7.46 -9.38
CA SER A 58 -16.71 7.06 -8.66
C SER A 58 -15.97 8.30 -8.14
N TYR A 59 -15.22 8.18 -7.05
CA TYR A 59 -14.38 9.30 -6.58
C TYR A 59 -13.32 9.67 -7.63
N GLN A 60 -12.87 8.71 -8.44
CA GLN A 60 -11.94 8.94 -9.54
C GLN A 60 -12.56 9.82 -10.63
N ALA A 61 -13.83 9.56 -10.98
CA ALA A 61 -14.57 10.39 -11.92
C ALA A 61 -14.82 11.81 -11.36
N LEU A 62 -15.08 11.92 -10.05
CA LEU A 62 -15.19 13.22 -9.39
C LEU A 62 -13.86 13.99 -9.40
N ALA A 63 -12.74 13.31 -9.13
CA ALA A 63 -11.40 13.91 -9.23
C ALA A 63 -11.03 14.30 -10.67
N GLU A 64 -11.45 13.52 -11.67
CA GLU A 64 -11.33 13.89 -13.09
C GLU A 64 -12.14 15.15 -13.39
N TYR A 65 -13.39 15.22 -12.94
CA TYR A 65 -14.21 16.41 -13.10
C TYR A 65 -13.61 17.63 -12.40
N TYR A 66 -13.04 17.45 -11.21
CA TYR A 66 -12.27 18.49 -10.51
C TYR A 66 -11.12 19.02 -11.38
N ARG A 67 -10.31 18.11 -11.94
CA ARG A 67 -9.21 18.45 -12.86
C ARG A 67 -9.71 19.22 -14.08
N LEU A 68 -10.82 18.81 -14.69
CA LEU A 68 -11.41 19.47 -15.85
C LEU A 68 -11.88 20.90 -15.54
N LYS A 69 -12.37 21.15 -14.32
CA LYS A 69 -12.84 22.48 -13.88
C LYS A 69 -11.72 23.42 -13.47
N HIS A 70 -10.72 22.92 -12.74
CA HIS A 70 -9.62 23.72 -12.20
C HIS A 70 -8.37 23.74 -13.09
N GLY A 71 -8.34 22.93 -14.16
CA GLY A 71 -7.20 22.76 -15.07
C GLY A 71 -6.04 21.93 -14.49
N SER A 72 -6.06 21.62 -13.20
CA SER A 72 -5.07 20.77 -12.51
C SER A 72 -5.63 20.23 -11.19
N LEU A 73 -4.94 19.25 -10.60
CA LEU A 73 -5.21 18.79 -9.23
C LEU A 73 -4.40 19.55 -8.16
N GLY A 74 -3.66 20.59 -8.52
CA GLY A 74 -2.75 21.30 -7.61
C GLY A 74 -3.42 21.83 -6.32
N PRO A 75 -4.60 22.48 -6.40
CA PRO A 75 -5.30 22.96 -5.20
C PRO A 75 -5.80 21.81 -4.31
N LEU A 76 -6.40 20.77 -4.91
CA LEU A 76 -6.84 19.57 -4.20
C LEU A 76 -5.68 18.87 -3.49
N ARG A 77 -4.53 18.74 -4.17
CA ARG A 77 -3.29 18.22 -3.58
C ARG A 77 -2.84 19.05 -2.39
N SER A 78 -2.86 20.38 -2.52
CA SER A 78 -2.45 21.29 -1.45
C SER A 78 -3.36 21.16 -0.23
N TRP A 79 -4.66 20.90 -0.44
CA TRP A 79 -5.58 20.56 0.64
C TRP A 79 -5.26 19.20 1.26
N MET A 80 -5.06 18.16 0.43
CA MET A 80 -4.70 16.81 0.87
C MET A 80 -3.42 16.82 1.71
N ASP A 81 -2.37 17.51 1.30
CA ASP A 81 -1.10 17.59 2.03
C ASP A 81 -1.26 18.22 3.43
N ARG A 82 -2.13 19.24 3.55
CA ARG A 82 -2.45 19.85 4.85
C ARG A 82 -3.28 18.93 5.73
N GLU A 83 -4.35 18.37 5.21
CA GLU A 83 -5.33 17.57 5.96
C GLU A 83 -4.80 16.17 6.28
N TRP A 84 -3.96 15.59 5.41
CA TRP A 84 -3.32 14.31 5.62
C TRP A 84 -1.91 14.41 6.21
N SER A 85 -1.68 15.47 6.99
CA SER A 85 -0.50 15.57 7.85
C SER A 85 -0.82 15.04 9.25
N VAL A 86 0.00 14.10 9.72
CA VAL A 86 -0.05 13.63 11.12
C VAL A 86 1.14 14.18 11.87
N SER A 87 0.93 14.60 13.13
CA SER A 87 2.03 15.05 13.96
C SER A 87 3.04 13.93 14.20
N ARG A 88 4.33 14.27 14.17
CA ARG A 88 5.42 13.34 14.48
C ARG A 88 5.20 12.58 15.79
N GLN A 89 4.63 13.24 16.79
CA GLN A 89 4.35 12.65 18.10
C GLN A 89 3.29 11.53 18.01
N LYS A 90 2.26 11.68 17.17
CA LYS A 90 1.22 10.67 16.99
C LYS A 90 1.76 9.46 16.23
N VAL A 91 2.59 9.67 15.21
CA VAL A 91 3.30 8.58 14.50
C VAL A 91 4.22 7.83 15.46
N LYS A 92 5.02 8.54 16.27
CA LYS A 92 5.90 7.95 17.29
C LYS A 92 5.13 7.11 18.34
N GLY A 93 3.90 7.50 18.66
CA GLY A 93 3.02 6.77 19.57
C GLY A 93 2.31 5.56 18.94
N SER A 94 2.37 5.38 17.62
CA SER A 94 1.67 4.30 16.93
C SER A 94 2.43 2.98 17.04
N ALA A 95 1.80 1.99 17.68
CA ALA A 95 2.36 0.64 17.80
C ALA A 95 2.60 -0.02 16.44
N ILE A 96 1.69 0.20 15.48
CA ILE A 96 1.81 -0.35 14.12
C ILE A 96 3.06 0.17 13.42
N HIS A 97 3.28 1.49 13.42
CA HIS A 97 4.45 2.10 12.77
C HIS A 97 5.76 1.65 13.44
N LYS A 98 5.78 1.59 14.78
CA LYS A 98 6.92 1.04 15.52
C LYS A 98 7.21 -0.41 15.13
N LEU A 99 6.18 -1.25 14.99
CA LEU A 99 6.34 -2.64 14.59
C LEU A 99 6.86 -2.75 13.15
N ILE A 100 6.30 -1.99 12.21
CA ILE A 100 6.76 -1.94 10.81
C ILE A 100 8.25 -1.62 10.72
N VAL A 101 8.72 -0.61 11.47
CA VAL A 101 10.14 -0.24 11.51
C VAL A 101 10.98 -1.36 12.13
N SER A 102 10.49 -2.02 13.19
CA SER A 102 11.22 -3.07 13.89
C SER A 102 11.33 -4.40 13.12
N LEU A 103 10.40 -4.67 12.20
CA LEU A 103 10.40 -5.86 11.36
C LEU A 103 11.45 -5.81 10.24
N ASP A 104 12.05 -4.63 10.00
CA ASP A 104 13.23 -4.44 9.14
C ASP A 104 13.06 -5.02 7.72
N PHE A 105 11.91 -4.76 7.11
CA PHE A 105 11.70 -5.09 5.70
C PHE A 105 12.69 -4.31 4.82
N PRO A 106 13.35 -4.95 3.85
CA PRO A 106 14.27 -4.27 2.93
C PRO A 106 13.55 -3.34 1.94
N ILE A 107 12.28 -3.64 1.64
CA ILE A 107 11.48 -2.93 0.65
C ILE A 107 10.06 -2.80 1.20
N ILE A 108 9.57 -1.56 1.25
CA ILE A 108 8.21 -1.20 1.64
C ILE A 108 7.58 -0.44 0.48
N TYR A 109 6.53 -1.00 -0.11
CA TYR A 109 5.67 -0.30 -1.07
C TYR A 109 4.46 0.28 -0.34
N THR A 110 4.00 1.45 -0.77
CA THR A 110 2.73 2.01 -0.31
C THR A 110 2.00 2.73 -1.43
N THR A 111 0.67 2.67 -1.41
CA THR A 111 -0.19 3.52 -2.24
C THR A 111 -0.59 4.80 -1.52
N ASN A 112 -0.10 5.01 -0.29
CA ASN A 112 -0.46 6.15 0.53
C ASN A 112 0.43 7.35 0.20
N TYR A 113 -0.19 8.51 0.14
CA TYR A 113 0.49 9.76 -0.17
C TYR A 113 1.14 10.40 1.05
N ASP A 114 0.60 10.16 2.25
CA ASP A 114 1.11 10.71 3.52
C ASP A 114 2.55 10.28 3.83
N ARG A 115 3.24 11.05 4.68
CA ARG A 115 4.64 10.81 5.06
C ARG A 115 4.79 9.96 6.32
N ASN A 116 3.78 9.19 6.73
CA ASN A 116 3.80 8.54 8.04
C ASN A 116 4.85 7.44 8.15
N LEU A 117 5.12 6.70 7.06
CA LEU A 117 6.17 5.69 7.04
C LEU A 117 7.55 6.32 7.15
N GLU A 118 7.80 7.39 6.40
CA GLU A 118 9.05 8.15 6.42
C GLU A 118 9.29 8.73 7.82
N VAL A 119 8.26 9.39 8.38
CA VAL A 119 8.32 9.91 9.75
C VAL A 119 8.56 8.80 10.76
N ALA A 120 7.96 7.61 10.60
CA ALA A 120 8.19 6.49 11.49
C ALA A 120 9.66 6.03 11.49
N PHE A 121 10.28 5.95 10.31
CA PHE A 121 11.71 5.63 10.21
C PHE A 121 12.59 6.73 10.83
N GLU A 122 12.27 8.00 10.59
CA GLU A 122 12.98 9.15 11.18
C GLU A 122 12.90 9.16 12.72
N VAL A 123 11.71 9.01 13.32
CA VAL A 123 11.53 9.08 14.80
C VAL A 123 12.10 7.88 15.55
N HIS A 124 12.42 6.81 14.83
CA HIS A 124 13.04 5.59 15.34
C HIS A 124 14.51 5.46 14.91
N ASP A 125 15.12 6.53 14.37
CA ASP A 125 16.53 6.60 13.97
C ASP A 125 16.95 5.46 13.02
N ARG A 126 16.07 5.11 12.07
CA ARG A 126 16.35 4.11 11.03
C ARG A 126 16.54 4.78 9.67
N ALA A 127 17.66 4.47 9.04
CA ALA A 127 17.96 4.95 7.69
C ALA A 127 17.02 4.31 6.67
N PHE A 128 16.58 5.11 5.70
CA PHE A 128 15.76 4.67 4.57
C PHE A 128 16.07 5.51 3.32
N VAL A 129 15.66 5.00 2.16
CA VAL A 129 15.66 5.75 0.90
C VAL A 129 14.22 5.82 0.39
N LYS A 130 13.72 7.05 0.20
CA LYS A 130 12.43 7.30 -0.45
C LYS A 130 12.59 7.19 -1.97
N VAL A 131 11.67 6.46 -2.61
CA VAL A 131 11.57 6.34 -4.07
C VAL A 131 10.15 6.72 -4.49
N ALA A 132 9.96 7.91 -5.04
CA ALA A 132 8.65 8.39 -5.50
C ALA A 132 8.50 8.36 -7.03
N ASN A 133 9.62 8.38 -7.75
CA ASN A 133 9.63 8.46 -9.22
C ASN A 133 10.96 7.92 -9.79
N ALA A 134 11.12 8.00 -11.11
CA ALA A 134 12.26 7.42 -11.82
C ALA A 134 13.63 8.00 -11.40
N LYS A 135 13.71 9.29 -11.04
CA LYS A 135 14.98 9.93 -10.61
C LYS A 135 15.48 9.42 -9.25
N ASP A 136 14.62 8.78 -8.47
CA ASP A 136 14.99 8.23 -7.17
C ASP A 136 15.48 6.77 -7.26
N ILE A 137 15.13 6.04 -8.33
CA ILE A 137 15.53 4.64 -8.52
C ILE A 137 17.07 4.46 -8.44
N PRO A 138 17.90 5.31 -9.09
CA PRO A 138 19.36 5.18 -9.01
C PRO A 138 19.95 5.46 -7.62
N LYS A 139 19.19 6.06 -6.70
CA LYS A 139 19.65 6.36 -5.32
C LYS A 139 19.63 5.13 -4.41
N VAL A 140 19.01 4.04 -4.87
CA VAL A 140 18.91 2.79 -4.11
C VAL A 140 20.25 2.06 -4.11
N ASN A 141 20.87 1.88 -2.94
CA ASN A 141 22.14 1.17 -2.78
C ASN A 141 22.00 -0.24 -2.16
N GLY A 142 20.79 -0.64 -1.76
CA GLY A 142 20.48 -1.97 -1.19
C GLY A 142 20.85 -2.15 0.29
N GLU A 143 21.46 -1.15 0.93
CA GLU A 143 21.91 -1.23 2.32
C GLU A 143 20.81 -0.88 3.32
N VAL A 144 19.93 0.05 2.94
CA VAL A 144 18.86 0.58 3.79
C VAL A 144 17.49 0.25 3.23
N THR A 145 16.45 0.32 4.07
CA THR A 145 15.08 0.08 3.65
C THR A 145 14.65 1.07 2.57
N GLN A 146 14.04 0.57 1.50
CA GLN A 146 13.43 1.38 0.46
C GLN A 146 11.96 1.62 0.78
N ILE A 147 11.53 2.88 0.81
CA ILE A 147 10.10 3.24 0.90
C ILE A 147 9.67 3.73 -0.48
N ILE A 148 8.92 2.90 -1.20
CA ILE A 148 8.42 3.19 -2.55
C ILE A 148 6.98 3.68 -2.49
N LYS A 149 6.79 4.91 -2.99
CA LYS A 149 5.49 5.57 -3.10
C LYS A 149 4.85 5.18 -4.43
N TYR A 150 4.20 4.01 -4.46
CA TYR A 150 3.77 3.35 -5.69
C TYR A 150 2.80 4.19 -6.52
N HIS A 151 1.88 4.90 -5.87
CA HIS A 151 0.92 5.80 -6.52
C HIS A 151 1.38 7.27 -6.59
N GLY A 152 2.67 7.51 -6.37
CA GLY A 152 3.23 8.85 -6.32
C GLY A 152 3.23 9.45 -4.92
N ASP A 153 3.68 10.69 -4.85
CA ASP A 153 3.97 11.43 -3.63
C ASP A 153 3.44 12.85 -3.75
N PHE A 154 3.05 13.45 -2.62
CA PHE A 154 2.63 14.85 -2.58
C PHE A 154 3.73 15.82 -3.02
N ASP A 155 5.00 15.42 -2.94
CA ASP A 155 6.15 16.23 -3.38
C ASP A 155 6.30 16.31 -4.93
N ASP A 156 5.55 15.53 -5.71
CA ASP A 156 5.65 15.47 -7.18
C ASP A 156 4.27 15.42 -7.85
N ASP A 157 3.78 16.59 -8.25
CA ASP A 157 2.44 16.81 -8.83
C ASP A 157 2.13 15.93 -10.04
N ALA A 158 3.13 15.59 -10.85
CA ALA A 158 2.95 14.75 -12.03
C ALA A 158 2.84 13.25 -11.69
N SER A 159 3.13 12.87 -10.46
CA SER A 159 3.13 11.46 -10.02
C SER A 159 1.84 11.02 -9.34
N LEU A 160 0.95 11.95 -8.99
CA LEU A 160 -0.26 11.70 -8.20
C LEU A 160 -1.30 10.91 -9.02
N VAL A 161 -1.75 9.76 -8.49
CA VAL A 161 -2.74 8.88 -9.14
C VAL A 161 -4.10 9.03 -8.47
N LEU A 162 -4.92 9.99 -8.92
CA LEU A 162 -6.18 10.31 -8.24
C LEU A 162 -7.39 10.35 -9.18
N ALA A 163 -7.22 10.93 -10.36
CA ALA A 163 -8.27 11.03 -11.35
C ALA A 163 -8.42 9.72 -12.14
N GLU A 164 -9.57 9.53 -12.77
CA GLU A 164 -9.88 8.32 -13.53
C GLU A 164 -8.85 8.05 -14.64
N SER A 165 -8.45 9.08 -15.38
CA SER A 165 -7.42 8.97 -16.42
C SER A 165 -6.09 8.43 -15.87
N ASP A 166 -5.66 8.87 -14.69
CA ASP A 166 -4.42 8.40 -14.06
C ASP A 166 -4.46 6.89 -13.80
N TYR A 167 -5.59 6.38 -13.29
CA TYR A 167 -5.76 4.96 -13.05
C TYR A 167 -5.74 4.15 -14.35
N PHE A 168 -6.32 4.67 -15.43
CA PHE A 168 -6.28 4.01 -16.73
C PHE A 168 -4.88 3.99 -17.34
N GLU A 169 -4.12 5.08 -17.25
CA GLU A 169 -2.73 5.11 -17.72
C GLU A 169 -1.87 4.05 -17.02
N ARG A 170 -2.12 3.81 -15.73
CA ARG A 170 -1.44 2.76 -14.96
C ARG A 170 -1.77 1.33 -15.38
N LEU A 171 -2.89 1.07 -16.04
CA LEU A 171 -3.22 -0.27 -16.54
C LEU A 171 -2.27 -0.74 -17.66
N SER A 172 -1.51 0.18 -18.28
CA SER A 172 -0.41 -0.15 -19.17
C SER A 172 0.73 -0.90 -18.43
N PHE A 173 0.92 -0.59 -17.14
CA PHE A 173 2.06 -0.99 -16.32
C PHE A 173 3.42 -0.66 -16.93
N GLU A 174 3.52 0.49 -17.61
CA GLU A 174 4.73 0.97 -18.25
C GLU A 174 5.50 1.98 -17.39
N SER A 175 4.93 2.42 -16.25
CA SER A 175 5.62 3.34 -15.38
C SER A 175 6.88 2.68 -14.77
N PRO A 176 7.94 3.47 -14.49
CA PRO A 176 9.15 2.95 -13.86
C PRO A 176 8.89 2.18 -12.55
N LEU A 177 7.89 2.63 -11.77
CA LEU A 177 7.52 1.97 -10.51
C LEU A 177 6.76 0.66 -10.73
N ASP A 178 5.95 0.55 -11.80
CA ASP A 178 5.29 -0.71 -12.16
C ASP A 178 6.31 -1.77 -12.59
N VAL A 179 7.32 -1.36 -13.37
CA VAL A 179 8.43 -2.23 -13.79
C VAL A 179 9.21 -2.70 -12.58
N LYS A 180 9.59 -1.77 -11.69
CA LYS A 180 10.31 -2.09 -10.45
C LYS A 180 9.51 -3.04 -9.55
N PHE A 181 8.23 -2.74 -9.29
CA PHE A 181 7.40 -3.58 -8.43
C PHE A 181 7.23 -4.98 -9.00
N ARG A 182 7.03 -5.11 -10.32
CA ARG A 182 6.93 -6.41 -10.98
C ARG A 182 8.22 -7.21 -10.85
N ALA A 183 9.39 -6.59 -11.07
CA ALA A 183 10.68 -7.23 -10.89
C ALA A 183 10.90 -7.67 -9.44
N ASP A 184 10.58 -6.81 -8.48
CA ASP A 184 10.73 -7.09 -7.06
C ASP A 184 9.80 -8.22 -6.59
N ALA A 185 8.52 -8.17 -6.95
CA ALA A 185 7.49 -9.13 -6.56
C ALA A 185 7.59 -10.47 -7.30
N LEU A 186 8.30 -10.55 -8.43
CA LEU A 186 8.56 -11.82 -9.11
C LEU A 186 9.45 -12.72 -8.25
N GLY A 187 10.47 -12.17 -7.60
CA GLY A 187 11.49 -12.92 -6.87
C GLY A 187 11.36 -12.92 -5.34
N ARG A 188 10.37 -12.23 -4.77
CA ARG A 188 10.23 -12.03 -3.32
C ARG A 188 8.84 -12.34 -2.81
N THR A 189 8.76 -12.70 -1.54
CA THR A 189 7.49 -12.77 -0.81
C THR A 189 6.92 -11.38 -0.62
N VAL A 190 5.62 -11.20 -0.82
CA VAL A 190 4.94 -9.91 -0.57
C VAL A 190 3.94 -10.09 0.56
N LEU A 191 3.97 -9.21 1.56
CA LEU A 191 2.99 -9.12 2.63
C LEU A 191 2.17 -7.84 2.46
N PHE A 192 0.86 -7.96 2.23
CA PHE A 192 -0.07 -6.84 2.18
C PHE A 192 -0.68 -6.59 3.56
N ILE A 193 -0.60 -5.36 4.08
CA ILE A 193 -1.27 -4.92 5.33
C ILE A 193 -2.05 -3.62 5.11
N GLY A 194 -3.20 -3.49 5.78
CA GLY A 194 -4.05 -2.30 5.66
C GLY A 194 -4.53 -2.03 4.23
N TYR A 195 -4.58 -3.07 3.38
CA TYR A 195 -4.88 -2.96 1.96
C TYR A 195 -6.16 -3.73 1.62
N SER A 196 -7.13 -3.06 1.00
CA SER A 196 -8.46 -3.61 0.71
C SER A 196 -8.50 -4.64 -0.42
N MET A 197 -7.41 -4.78 -1.19
CA MET A 197 -7.36 -5.61 -2.40
C MET A 197 -8.43 -5.27 -3.45
N SER A 198 -9.01 -4.07 -3.40
CA SER A 198 -10.00 -3.55 -4.35
C SER A 198 -9.36 -2.81 -5.53
N ASP A 199 -8.11 -2.42 -5.42
CA ASP A 199 -7.36 -1.74 -6.48
C ASP A 199 -7.15 -2.63 -7.71
N MET A 200 -7.70 -2.20 -8.85
CA MET A 200 -7.63 -2.96 -10.09
C MET A 200 -6.20 -3.12 -10.62
N ASN A 201 -5.35 -2.10 -10.47
CA ASN A 201 -3.96 -2.13 -10.93
C ASN A 201 -3.17 -3.21 -10.19
N ILE A 202 -3.25 -3.23 -8.86
CA ILE A 202 -2.57 -4.25 -8.05
C ILE A 202 -3.15 -5.64 -8.32
N ARG A 203 -4.48 -5.79 -8.42
CA ARG A 203 -5.11 -7.09 -8.74
C ARG A 203 -4.66 -7.63 -10.09
N LEU A 204 -4.65 -6.79 -11.13
CA LEU A 204 -4.23 -7.18 -12.47
C LEU A 204 -2.73 -7.52 -12.51
N LEU A 205 -1.90 -6.79 -11.78
CA LEU A 205 -0.47 -7.10 -11.64
C LEU A 205 -0.25 -8.46 -10.97
N LEU A 206 -0.93 -8.73 -9.85
CA LEU A 206 -0.84 -10.02 -9.15
C LEU A 206 -1.33 -11.18 -10.02
N TYR A 207 -2.41 -10.97 -10.78
CA TYR A 207 -2.89 -11.93 -11.76
C TYR A 207 -1.83 -12.21 -12.84
N ARG A 208 -1.21 -11.16 -13.41
CA ARG A 208 -0.14 -11.30 -14.41
C ARG A 208 1.07 -12.03 -13.85
N LEU A 209 1.51 -11.71 -12.62
CA LEU A 209 2.61 -12.43 -11.94
C LEU A 209 2.27 -13.91 -11.76
N TRP A 210 1.07 -14.22 -11.28
CA TRP A 210 0.60 -15.60 -11.18
C TRP A 210 0.61 -16.30 -12.53
N GLU A 211 0.14 -15.65 -13.58
CA GLU A 211 0.13 -16.22 -14.91
C GLU A 211 1.54 -16.44 -15.46
N THR A 212 2.49 -15.53 -15.24
CA THR A 212 3.89 -15.68 -15.63
C THR A 212 4.50 -16.94 -15.01
N TRP A 213 4.34 -17.13 -13.70
CA TRP A 213 4.80 -18.33 -13.01
C TRP A 213 4.11 -19.60 -13.54
N ARG A 214 2.81 -19.54 -13.78
CA ARG A 214 2.03 -20.63 -14.36
C ARG A 214 2.54 -21.06 -15.73
N ARG A 215 2.75 -20.11 -16.63
CA ARG A 215 3.23 -20.36 -17.99
C ARG A 215 4.70 -20.84 -18.04
N SER A 216 5.49 -20.52 -17.01
CA SER A 216 6.90 -20.96 -16.93
C SER A 216 7.06 -22.47 -16.64
N GLY A 217 6.04 -23.13 -16.09
CA GLY A 217 6.14 -24.52 -15.61
C GLY A 217 6.82 -24.68 -14.24
N TYR A 218 7.32 -23.59 -13.64
CA TYR A 218 8.00 -23.57 -12.34
C TYR A 218 7.16 -22.96 -11.22
N GLU A 219 5.84 -23.17 -11.27
CA GLU A 219 4.88 -22.62 -10.29
C GLU A 219 5.27 -22.89 -8.83
N LYS A 220 5.82 -24.07 -8.56
CA LYS A 220 6.25 -24.50 -7.22
C LYS A 220 7.43 -23.69 -6.68
N ASN A 221 8.19 -23.02 -7.54
CA ASN A 221 9.31 -22.16 -7.16
C ASN A 221 8.88 -20.72 -6.87
N ARG A 222 7.63 -20.37 -7.13
CA ARG A 222 7.12 -19.03 -6.88
C ARG A 222 7.18 -18.70 -5.38
N PRO A 223 7.76 -17.55 -4.99
CA PRO A 223 7.65 -17.06 -3.62
C PRO A 223 6.20 -16.85 -3.22
N LYS A 224 5.81 -17.38 -2.06
CA LYS A 224 4.47 -17.16 -1.53
C LYS A 224 4.25 -15.70 -1.17
N SER A 225 3.04 -15.22 -1.39
CA SER A 225 2.60 -13.90 -0.95
C SER A 225 1.51 -14.06 0.11
N PHE A 226 1.31 -13.03 0.92
CA PHE A 226 0.41 -13.04 2.06
C PHE A 226 -0.38 -11.74 2.09
N VAL A 227 -1.63 -11.81 2.56
CA VAL A 227 -2.42 -10.63 2.89
C VAL A 227 -2.98 -10.77 4.29
N PHE A 228 -2.80 -9.73 5.11
CA PHE A 228 -3.44 -9.67 6.41
C PHE A 228 -4.81 -9.00 6.30
N MET A 229 -5.84 -9.68 6.77
CA MET A 229 -7.20 -9.14 6.87
C MET A 229 -7.77 -9.43 8.26
N PRO A 230 -8.20 -8.41 9.03
CA PRO A 230 -8.81 -8.62 10.34
C PRO A 230 -10.05 -9.50 10.30
N GLN A 231 -10.84 -9.39 9.22
CA GLN A 231 -12.03 -10.20 9.01
C GLN A 231 -11.83 -11.10 7.79
N PRO A 232 -12.05 -12.42 7.93
CA PRO A 232 -11.93 -13.35 6.82
C PRO A 232 -13.01 -13.09 5.78
N SER A 233 -12.63 -13.16 4.50
CA SER A 233 -13.57 -13.18 3.38
C SER A 233 -13.38 -14.45 2.59
N VAL A 234 -14.35 -15.37 2.65
CA VAL A 234 -14.29 -16.66 1.93
C VAL A 234 -14.09 -16.44 0.42
N VAL A 235 -14.76 -15.42 -0.15
CA VAL A 235 -14.63 -15.07 -1.56
C VAL A 235 -13.21 -14.60 -1.88
N GLN A 236 -12.67 -13.65 -1.10
CA GLN A 236 -11.32 -13.15 -1.35
C GLN A 236 -10.27 -14.22 -1.08
N GLN A 237 -10.43 -15.03 -0.03
CA GLN A 237 -9.54 -16.14 0.28
C GLN A 237 -9.47 -17.15 -0.88
N ALA A 238 -10.61 -17.52 -1.46
CA ALA A 238 -10.64 -18.42 -2.60
C ALA A 238 -9.96 -17.82 -3.85
N VAL A 239 -10.25 -16.55 -4.17
CA VAL A 239 -9.70 -15.87 -5.34
C VAL A 239 -8.19 -15.62 -5.21
N LEU A 240 -7.75 -15.11 -4.05
CA LEU A 240 -6.35 -14.81 -3.78
C LEU A 240 -5.52 -16.10 -3.58
N GLY A 241 -6.10 -17.11 -2.94
CA GLY A 241 -5.47 -18.43 -2.80
C GLY A 241 -5.18 -19.08 -4.16
N ARG A 242 -6.07 -18.91 -5.16
CA ARG A 242 -5.79 -19.34 -6.54
C ARG A 242 -4.54 -18.69 -7.12
N TRP A 243 -4.26 -17.45 -6.73
CA TRP A 243 -3.06 -16.71 -7.13
C TRP A 243 -1.87 -16.95 -6.22
N GLY A 244 -1.90 -17.93 -5.31
CA GLY A 244 -0.81 -18.22 -4.39
C GLY A 244 -0.59 -17.14 -3.32
N ILE A 245 -1.65 -16.43 -2.96
CA ILE A 245 -1.67 -15.43 -1.89
C ILE A 245 -2.45 -16.01 -0.71
N ASP A 246 -1.75 -16.29 0.39
CA ASP A 246 -2.34 -16.86 1.60
C ASP A 246 -2.93 -15.72 2.46
N MET A 247 -4.18 -15.87 2.91
CA MET A 247 -4.83 -14.92 3.82
C MET A 247 -4.46 -15.24 5.26
N LEU A 248 -3.95 -14.24 5.98
CA LEU A 248 -3.65 -14.28 7.40
C LEU A 248 -4.69 -13.42 8.12
N THR A 249 -5.21 -13.93 9.25
CA THR A 249 -6.28 -13.27 9.99
C THR A 249 -5.98 -13.32 11.48
N ASP A 250 -6.28 -12.24 12.18
CA ASP A 250 -6.35 -12.19 13.64
C ASP A 250 -7.60 -11.42 14.00
N GLU A 251 -8.43 -12.00 14.86
CA GLU A 251 -9.68 -11.37 15.29
C GLU A 251 -9.41 -10.45 16.49
N ALA A 252 -9.96 -9.23 16.42
CA ALA A 252 -10.02 -8.28 17.52
C ALA A 252 -11.22 -7.35 17.32
N ASP A 253 -11.64 -6.65 18.38
CA ASP A 253 -12.76 -5.70 18.34
C ASP A 253 -12.51 -4.55 17.34
N ARG A 254 -11.27 -4.10 17.24
CA ARG A 254 -10.86 -3.04 16.30
C ARG A 254 -9.84 -3.60 15.29
N PRO A 255 -9.98 -3.24 13.99
CA PRO A 255 -9.02 -3.64 12.95
C PRO A 255 -7.55 -3.31 13.26
N GLU A 256 -7.31 -2.20 13.96
CA GLU A 256 -5.97 -1.77 14.36
C GLU A 256 -5.36 -2.69 15.42
N ASP A 257 -6.15 -3.16 16.38
CA ASP A 257 -5.69 -4.07 17.45
C ASP A 257 -5.36 -5.45 16.87
N ALA A 258 -6.18 -5.91 15.92
CA ALA A 258 -5.92 -7.13 15.14
C ALA A 258 -4.58 -7.04 14.39
N LEU A 259 -4.31 -5.91 13.73
CA LEU A 259 -3.06 -5.70 13.01
C LEU A 259 -1.85 -5.63 13.96
N VAL A 260 -1.98 -4.97 15.11
CA VAL A 260 -0.93 -4.94 16.14
C VAL A 260 -0.63 -6.36 16.64
N ALA A 261 -1.67 -7.15 16.94
CA ALA A 261 -1.52 -8.53 17.39
C ALA A 261 -0.79 -9.39 16.34
N PHE A 262 -1.20 -9.27 15.07
CA PHE A 262 -0.56 -9.98 13.96
C PHE A 262 0.91 -9.61 13.78
N LEU A 263 1.23 -8.30 13.72
CA LEU A 263 2.61 -7.85 13.55
C LEU A 263 3.49 -8.22 14.75
N SER A 264 2.92 -8.28 15.96
CA SER A 264 3.64 -8.76 17.15
C SER A 264 3.94 -10.25 17.07
N LYS A 265 2.96 -11.07 16.68
CA LYS A 265 3.16 -12.51 16.43
C LYS A 265 4.18 -12.77 15.33
N LEU A 266 4.15 -11.97 14.26
CA LEU A 266 5.13 -12.06 13.18
C LEU A 266 6.54 -11.73 13.70
N LYS A 267 6.67 -10.69 14.52
CA LYS A 267 7.95 -10.34 15.15
C LYS A 267 8.47 -11.48 16.03
N ASP A 268 7.63 -12.04 16.90
CA ASP A 268 8.01 -13.16 17.76
C ASP A 268 8.44 -14.38 16.94
N ALA A 269 7.75 -14.67 15.83
CA ALA A 269 8.11 -15.75 14.92
C ALA A 269 9.45 -15.49 14.20
N ILE A 270 9.76 -14.25 13.85
CA ILE A 270 11.06 -13.88 13.24
C ILE A 270 12.21 -14.06 14.25
N ASP A 271 11.97 -13.70 15.50
CA ASP A 271 12.98 -13.81 16.57
C ASP A 271 13.23 -15.30 16.95
N GLN A 272 12.31 -16.20 16.62
CA GLN A 272 12.41 -17.66 16.86
C GLN A 272 12.89 -18.48 15.65
N ALA A 273 12.65 -18.01 14.42
CA ALA A 273 13.22 -18.57 13.19
C ALA A 273 14.73 -18.36 13.16
#